data_AF-A0A7X0SLP5-F1
#
_entry.id   AF-A0A7X0SLP5-F1
#
_cell.length_a   1.000
_cell.length_b   1.000
_cell.length_c   1.000
_cell.angle_alpha   90.00
_cell.angle_beta   90.00
_cell.angle_gamma   90.00
#
_symmetry.space_group_name_H-M   'P 1'
#
loop_
_entity.id
_entity.type
_entity.pdbx_description
1 polymer ?
#
loop_
_entity_poly.entity_id
_entity_poly.type
_entity_poly.pdbx_seq_one_letter_code
_entity_poly.pdbx_strand_id
1 'polypeptide(L)' 'MWTSIKVLIIPVLCIVAVFVGMAIGYVVLGKRELADVFDLNTWKHMYDLVFAP' A
#
# COMPACT_ATOMS: atom_id res chain seq x y z
N MET A 1 -5.67 14.01 -29.44
CA MET A 1 -6.03 12.66 -28.95
C MET A 1 -4.94 12.01 -28.09
N TRP A 2 -3.65 12.10 -28.43
CA TRP A 2 -2.56 11.36 -27.73
C TRP A 2 -2.22 11.86 -26.31
N THR A 3 -2.38 13.17 -26.04
CA THR A 3 -1.98 13.79 -24.78
C THR A 3 -2.90 13.40 -23.61
N SER A 4 -4.20 13.23 -23.86
CA SER A 4 -5.20 12.93 -22.82
C SER A 4 -4.96 11.58 -22.13
N ILE A 5 -4.50 10.58 -22.89
CA ILE A 5 -4.19 9.24 -22.35
C ILE A 5 -2.96 9.30 -21.44
N LYS A 6 -1.91 10.05 -21.85
CA LYS A 6 -0.70 10.23 -21.03
C LYS A 6 -0.99 10.96 -19.73
N VAL A 7 -1.85 11.98 -19.76
CA VAL A 7 -2.27 12.73 -18.57
C VAL A 7 -3.04 11.86 -17.57
N LEU A 8 -3.79 10.86 -18.04
CA LEU A 8 -4.51 9.92 -17.18
C LEU A 8 -3.62 8.79 -16.64
N ILE A 9 -2.59 8.39 -17.39
CA ILE A 9 -1.69 7.30 -17.00
C ILE A 9 -0.72 7.71 -15.90
N ILE A 10 -0.26 8.97 -15.89
CA ILE A 10 0.67 9.51 -14.90
C ILE A 10 0.10 9.44 -13.46
N PRO A 11 -1.11 9.95 -13.15
CA PRO A 11 -1.67 9.86 -11.81
C PRO A 11 -1.96 8.42 -11.40
N VAL A 12 -2.40 7.56 -12.32
CA VAL A 12 -2.58 6.12 -12.05
C VAL A 12 -1.25 5.47 -11.67
N LEU A 13 -0.18 5.76 -12.41
CA LEU A 13 1.15 5.25 -12.10
C LEU A 13 1.66 5.76 -10.73
N CYS A 14 1.43 7.03 -10.41
CA CYS A 14 1.76 7.59 -9.10
C CYS A 14 1.02 6.87 -7.96
N ILE A 15 -0.28 6.62 -8.12
CA ILE A 15 -1.08 5.89 -7.12
C ILE A 15 -0.50 4.48 -6.93
N VAL A 16 -0.24 3.77 -8.03
CA VAL A 16 0.36 2.43 -7.98
C VAL A 16 1.74 2.47 -7.31
N ALA A 17 2.57 3.47 -7.61
CA ALA A 17 3.89 3.63 -7.00
C ALA A 17 3.80 3.85 -5.48
N VAL A 18 2.80 4.60 -5.00
CA VAL A 18 2.54 4.78 -3.56
C VAL A 18 2.16 3.45 -2.92
N PHE A 19 1.21 2.70 -3.49
CA PHE A 19 0.81 1.40 -2.96
C PHE A 19 1.96 0.39 -2.95
N VAL A 20 2.73 0.33 -4.02
CA VAL A 20 3.90 -0.57 -4.13
C VAL A 20 4.99 -0.15 -3.14
N GLY A 21 5.29 1.14 -3.02
CA GLY A 21 6.26 1.65 -2.05
C GLY A 21 5.85 1.34 -0.60
N MET A 22 4.55 1.46 -0.30
CA MET A 22 4.01 1.12 1.01
C MET A 22 4.09 -0.39 1.29
N ALA A 23 3.74 -1.23 0.32
CA ALA A 23 3.85 -2.69 0.42
C ALA A 23 5.31 -3.14 0.63
N ILE A 24 6.23 -2.59 -0.17
CA ILE A 24 7.67 -2.85 -0.03
C ILE A 24 8.17 -2.38 1.33
N GLY A 25 7.77 -1.18 1.79
CA GLY A 25 8.12 -0.68 3.12
C GLY A 25 7.61 -1.60 4.24
N TYR A 26 6.39 -2.09 4.12
CA TYR A 26 5.78 -2.99 5.11
C TYR A 26 6.52 -4.34 5.21
N VAL A 27 7.01 -4.84 4.08
CA VAL A 27 7.67 -6.16 4.00
C VAL A 27 9.14 -6.07 4.32
N VAL A 28 9.83 -5.06 3.79
CA VAL A 28 11.28 -4.88 3.96
C VAL A 28 11.61 -4.26 5.32
N LEU A 29 10.90 -3.21 5.77
CA LEU A 29 11.12 -2.66 7.11
C LEU A 29 10.37 -3.45 8.19
N GLY A 30 9.14 -3.88 7.92
CA GLY A 30 8.32 -4.61 8.90
C GLY A 30 8.68 -6.09 9.03
N LYS A 31 9.46 -6.66 8.09
CA LYS A 31 9.80 -8.10 8.01
C LYS A 31 8.58 -9.03 8.05
N ARG A 32 7.41 -8.52 7.68
CA ARG A 32 6.15 -9.27 7.60
C ARG A 32 5.92 -9.76 6.19
N GLU A 33 5.23 -10.88 6.05
CA GLU A 33 4.95 -11.47 4.74
C GLU A 33 4.02 -10.56 3.93
N LEU A 34 4.24 -10.44 2.61
CA LEU A 34 3.30 -9.73 1.72
C LEU A 34 1.88 -10.30 1.82
N ALA A 35 1.77 -11.60 2.11
CA ALA A 35 0.50 -12.28 2.33
C ALA A 35 -0.25 -11.72 3.56
N ASP A 36 0.46 -11.35 4.63
CA ASP A 36 -0.14 -10.75 5.83
C ASP A 36 -0.75 -9.38 5.56
N VAL A 37 -0.29 -8.63 4.54
CA VAL A 37 -0.89 -7.34 4.16
C VAL A 37 -2.31 -7.52 3.62
N PHE A 38 -2.58 -8.66 2.99
CA PHE A 38 -3.92 -9.04 2.52
C PHE A 38 -4.76 -9.70 3.61
N ASP A 39 -4.15 -10.06 4.74
CA ASP A 39 -4.86 -10.67 5.85
C ASP A 39 -5.53 -9.59 6.72
N LEU A 40 -6.85 -9.67 6.81
CA LEU A 40 -7.68 -8.73 7.58
C LEU A 40 -7.33 -8.75 9.07
N ASN A 41 -6.71 -9.82 9.59
CA ASN A 41 -6.28 -9.90 10.97
C ASN A 41 -5.10 -8.96 11.28
N THR A 42 -4.18 -8.76 10.32
CA THR A 42 -3.03 -7.85 10.48
C THR A 42 -3.47 -6.40 10.66
N TRP A 43 -4.50 -5.98 9.92
CA TRP A 43 -5.10 -4.65 10.03
C TRP A 43 -5.79 -4.45 11.39
N LYS A 44 -6.52 -5.47 11.85
CA LYS A 44 -7.16 -5.45 13.17
C LYS A 44 -6.10 -5.38 14.28
N HIS A 45 -5.00 -6.13 14.16
CA HIS A 45 -3.92 -6.13 15.14
C HIS A 45 -3.18 -4.78 15.20
N MET A 46 -2.93 -4.14 14.05
CA MET A 46 -2.39 -2.78 14.02
C MET A 46 -3.34 -1.74 14.59
N TYR A 47 -4.63 -1.84 14.28
CA TYR A 47 -5.65 -0.93 14.79
C TYR A 47 -5.76 -1.06 16.31
N ASP A 48 -5.74 -2.30 16.82
CA ASP A 48 -5.69 -2.58 18.24
C ASP A 48 -4.45 -1.98 18.89
N LEU A 49 -3.27 -2.02 18.24
CA LEU A 49 -2.06 -1.40 18.76
C LEU A 49 -2.10 0.13 18.81
N VAL A 50 -2.73 0.78 17.82
CA VAL A 50 -2.82 2.25 17.71
C VAL A 50 -3.93 2.81 18.61
N PHE A 51 -5.00 2.06 18.79
CA PHE A 51 -6.20 2.48 19.53
C PHE A 51 -6.40 1.73 20.85
N ALA A 52 -5.44 0.92 21.28
CA ALA A 52 -5.42 0.38 22.64
C ALA A 52 -5.35 1.56 23.64
N PRO A 53 -6.20 1.55 24.68
CA PRO A 53 -6.22 2.59 25.71
C PRO A 53 -4.95 2.61 26.57
#